data_AF-A0A7W8A8B1-F1
#
_entry.id   AF-A0A7W8A8B1-F1
#
_cell.length_a   1.000
_cell.length_b   1.000
_cell.length_c   1.000
_cell.angle_alpha   90.00
_cell.angle_beta   90.00
_cell.angle_gamma   90.00
#
_symmetry.space_group_name_H-M   'P 1'
#
loop_
_entity.id
_entity.type
_entity.pdbx_description
1 polymer ?
#
loop_
_entity_poly.entity_id
_entity_poly.type
_entity_poly.pdbx_seq_one_letter_code
_entity_poly.pdbx_strand_id
1 'polypeptide(L)'
;MAVQQLFREIKELGSTGSQNLLYRYITQGRAEGDRPVTTPRHLARLLLTHPDRRRDSDTQLLQELTAACPEPTTLTRLVRDFAALLTPADGNDAKLTVWITTLRAADLPYLHGFDNGLALDRDAVSAALTLPHHNGRTEGVNTRTKRIMREMHGRAGFDLLRHRILLH
;
A
#
# COMPACT_ATOMS: atom_id res chain seq x y z
N MET A 1 34.65 5.32 -8.33
CA MET A 1 35.22 5.33 -6.96
C MET A 1 34.76 4.06 -6.25
N ALA A 2 35.67 3.15 -5.90
CA ALA A 2 35.28 1.88 -5.27
C ALA A 2 34.77 2.14 -3.84
N VAL A 3 33.59 1.63 -3.49
CA VAL A 3 32.92 1.81 -2.17
C VAL A 3 33.84 1.49 -0.99
N GLN A 4 34.82 0.59 -1.17
CA GLN A 4 35.82 0.24 -0.17
C GLN A 4 36.82 1.37 0.14
N GLN A 5 37.17 2.19 -0.85
CA GLN A 5 38.09 3.31 -0.65
C GLN A 5 37.40 4.43 0.14
N LEU A 6 36.16 4.76 -0.24
CA LEU A 6 35.32 5.69 0.50
C LEU A 6 35.10 5.24 1.96
N PHE A 7 34.93 3.93 2.20
CA PHE A 7 34.79 3.40 3.56
C PHE A 7 36.05 3.62 4.42
N ARG A 8 37.25 3.42 3.85
CA ARG A 8 38.51 3.67 4.56
C ARG A 8 38.66 5.14 4.93
N GLU A 9 38.42 6.04 3.98
CA GLU A 9 38.51 7.50 4.21
C GLU A 9 37.54 7.95 5.31
N ILE A 10 36.30 7.47 5.31
CA ILE A 10 35.30 7.80 6.35
C ILE A 10 35.69 7.23 7.73
N LYS A 11 36.39 6.08 7.77
CA LYS A 11 36.93 5.51 9.01
C LYS A 11 38.08 6.36 9.57
N GLU A 12 38.97 6.82 8.72
CA GLU A 12 40.09 7.70 9.09
C GLU A 12 39.59 9.05 9.65
N LEU A 13 38.46 9.54 9.15
CA LEU A 13 37.76 10.72 9.67
C LEU A 13 37.00 10.47 11.00
N GLY A 14 37.14 9.29 11.61
CA GLY A 14 36.60 8.98 12.94
C GLY A 14 35.21 8.34 12.97
N SER A 15 34.67 7.91 11.83
CA SER A 15 33.35 7.26 11.81
C SER A 15 33.36 5.86 12.45
N THR A 16 32.42 5.59 13.35
CA THR A 16 32.21 4.26 13.93
C THR A 16 31.32 3.35 13.06
N GLY A 17 30.75 3.88 11.98
CA GLY A 17 29.82 3.15 11.10
C GLY A 17 30.41 1.92 10.41
N SER A 18 29.54 0.96 10.04
CA SER A 18 29.93 -0.27 9.34
C SER A 18 29.92 -0.10 7.82
N GLN A 19 30.62 -0.99 7.10
CA GLN A 19 30.62 -0.99 5.64
C GLN A 19 29.22 -1.22 5.06
N ASN A 20 28.40 -2.02 5.75
CA ASN A 20 27.00 -2.25 5.39
C ASN A 20 26.15 -0.97 5.52
N LEU A 21 26.42 -0.15 6.56
CA LEU A 21 25.78 1.15 6.72
C LEU A 21 26.14 2.09 5.56
N LEU A 22 27.41 2.16 5.15
CA LEU A 22 27.82 2.96 3.99
C LEU A 22 27.18 2.46 2.70
N TYR A 23 27.16 1.13 2.50
CA TYR A 23 26.52 0.52 1.34
C TYR A 23 25.02 0.89 1.28
N ARG A 24 24.30 0.77 2.41
CA ARG A 24 22.91 1.22 2.52
C ARG A 24 22.74 2.71 2.28
N TYR A 25 23.65 3.53 2.80
CA TYR A 25 23.58 4.98 2.65
C TYR A 25 23.67 5.38 1.17
N ILE A 26 24.61 4.78 0.43
CA ILE A 26 24.78 5.02 -1.01
C ILE A 26 23.60 4.44 -1.81
N THR A 27 23.23 3.18 -1.58
CA THR A 27 22.14 2.52 -2.34
C THR A 27 20.77 3.13 -2.07
N GLN A 28 20.59 3.82 -0.95
CA GLN A 28 19.37 4.59 -0.67
C GLN A 28 19.41 6.01 -1.22
N GLY A 29 20.43 6.38 -2.01
CA GLY A 29 20.57 7.71 -2.61
C GLY A 29 20.87 8.83 -1.61
N ARG A 30 21.18 8.50 -0.34
CA ARG A 30 21.46 9.53 0.71
C ARG A 30 22.74 10.31 0.43
N ALA A 31 23.62 9.78 -0.42
CA ALA A 31 24.84 10.44 -0.84
C ALA A 31 24.61 11.46 -1.99
N GLU A 32 23.43 11.47 -2.62
CA GLU A 32 23.14 12.30 -3.80
C GLU A 32 22.54 13.69 -3.44
N GLY A 33 22.57 14.09 -2.16
CA GLY A 33 22.16 15.41 -1.68
C GLY A 33 20.91 15.42 -0.80
N ASP A 34 20.29 16.58 -0.63
CA ASP A 34 19.12 16.85 0.25
C ASP A 34 17.80 16.21 -0.21
N ARG A 35 17.84 15.24 -1.14
CA ARG A 35 16.62 14.56 -1.56
C ARG A 35 16.03 13.79 -0.37
N PRO A 36 14.74 13.94 -0.07
CA PRO A 36 14.13 13.22 1.03
C PRO A 36 14.20 11.71 0.77
N VAL A 37 15.04 11.03 1.53
CA VAL A 37 15.20 9.58 1.40
C VAL A 37 14.10 8.87 2.18
N THR A 38 13.13 8.31 1.45
CA THR A 38 12.09 7.45 2.00
C THR A 38 12.23 6.01 1.48
N THR A 39 11.69 5.06 2.22
CA THR A 39 11.63 3.67 1.75
C THR A 39 10.35 3.46 0.92
N PRO A 40 10.32 2.52 -0.04
CA PRO A 40 9.10 2.22 -0.79
C PRO A 40 7.91 1.88 0.12
N ARG A 41 8.15 1.16 1.21
CA ARG A 41 7.14 0.83 2.22
C ARG A 41 6.61 2.07 2.94
N HIS A 42 7.50 3.02 3.26
CA HIS A 42 7.10 4.26 3.90
C HIS A 42 6.30 5.13 2.93
N LEU A 43 6.72 5.26 1.67
CA LEU A 43 5.97 5.95 0.63
C LEU A 43 4.57 5.34 0.44
N ALA A 44 4.46 4.02 0.30
CA ALA A 44 3.17 3.35 0.20
C ALA A 44 2.27 3.65 1.41
N ARG A 45 2.82 3.65 2.63
CA ARG A 45 2.07 4.05 3.83
C ARG A 45 1.57 5.49 3.74
N LEU A 46 2.42 6.42 3.31
CA LEU A 46 2.05 7.84 3.16
C LEU A 46 0.92 8.04 2.14
N LEU A 47 0.99 7.32 1.02
CA LEU A 47 -0.03 7.35 -0.03
C LEU A 47 -1.38 6.81 0.43
N LEU A 48 -1.37 5.71 1.19
CA LEU A 48 -2.57 5.01 1.66
C LEU A 48 -3.15 5.58 2.96
N THR A 49 -2.45 6.48 3.65
CA THR A 49 -2.95 7.10 4.88
C THR A 49 -3.90 8.25 4.54
N HIS A 50 -5.07 8.26 5.19
CA HIS A 50 -6.05 9.34 5.05
C HIS A 50 -5.39 10.70 5.36
N PRO A 51 -5.61 11.76 4.54
CA PRO A 51 -4.98 13.06 4.74
C PRO A 51 -5.10 13.59 6.16
N ASP A 52 -6.29 13.53 6.76
CA ASP A 52 -6.58 14.01 8.12
C ASP A 52 -5.86 13.24 9.23
N ARG A 53 -5.28 12.08 8.92
CA ARG A 53 -4.52 11.24 9.87
C ARG A 53 -3.02 11.29 9.63
N ARG A 54 -2.55 12.08 8.65
CA ARG A 54 -1.11 12.27 8.41
C ARG A 54 -0.56 13.35 9.33
N ARG A 55 0.65 13.10 9.82
CA ARG A 55 1.43 14.12 10.55
C ARG A 55 1.90 15.19 9.56
N ASP A 56 2.14 16.40 10.04
CA ASP A 56 2.59 17.52 9.19
C ASP A 56 3.90 17.19 8.46
N SER A 57 4.85 16.56 9.16
CA SER A 57 6.12 16.11 8.57
C SER A 57 5.94 15.05 7.48
N ASP A 58 4.96 14.16 7.63
CA ASP A 58 4.62 13.13 6.65
C ASP A 58 3.94 13.76 5.41
N THR A 59 3.13 14.81 5.62
CA THR A 59 2.50 15.58 4.54
C THR A 59 3.53 16.38 3.74
N GLN A 60 4.45 17.07 4.42
CA GLN A 60 5.53 17.81 3.78
C GLN A 60 6.45 16.87 2.98
N LEU A 61 6.84 15.74 3.57
CA LEU A 61 7.63 14.72 2.87
C LEU A 61 6.93 14.23 1.60
N LEU A 62 5.61 13.97 1.66
CA LEU A 62 4.87 13.54 0.48
C LEU A 62 4.84 14.63 -0.61
N GLN A 63 4.68 15.90 -0.23
CA GLN A 63 4.71 17.03 -1.17
C GLN A 63 6.06 17.14 -1.87
N GLU A 64 7.17 17.07 -1.13
CA GLU A 64 8.53 17.10 -1.67
C GLU A 64 8.77 15.94 -2.65
N LEU A 65 8.32 14.73 -2.30
CA LEU A 65 8.44 13.54 -3.15
C LEU A 65 7.61 13.65 -4.44
N THR A 66 6.40 14.22 -4.37
CA THR A 66 5.56 14.45 -5.56
C THR A 66 6.10 15.59 -6.43
N ALA A 67 6.70 16.63 -5.85
CA ALA A 67 7.30 17.72 -6.60
C ALA A 67 8.55 17.30 -7.38
N ALA A 68 9.31 16.34 -6.84
CA ALA A 68 10.55 15.85 -7.45
C ALA A 68 10.33 14.99 -8.70
N CYS A 69 9.20 14.29 -8.81
CA CYS A 69 8.90 13.37 -9.92
C CYS A 69 7.42 13.45 -10.37
N PRO A 70 7.13 13.55 -11.68
CA PRO A 70 5.76 13.64 -12.18
C PRO A 70 4.95 12.32 -12.00
N GLU A 71 5.60 11.17 -12.08
CA GLU A 71 4.95 9.85 -11.96
C GLU A 71 4.32 9.61 -10.57
N PRO A 72 5.00 9.83 -9.43
CA PRO A 72 4.38 9.71 -8.11
C PRO A 72 3.28 10.75 -7.86
N THR A 73 3.27 11.88 -8.58
CA THR A 73 2.15 12.84 -8.51
C THR A 73 0.87 12.22 -9.09
N THR A 74 0.96 11.64 -10.29
CA THR A 74 -0.18 10.96 -10.92
C THR A 74 -0.67 9.78 -10.09
N LEU A 75 0.24 8.95 -9.58
CA LEU A 75 -0.09 7.84 -8.69
C LEU A 75 -0.80 8.33 -7.42
N THR A 76 -0.28 9.39 -6.77
CA THR A 76 -0.86 9.95 -5.55
C THR A 76 -2.30 10.41 -5.78
N ARG A 77 -2.55 11.08 -6.91
CA ARG A 77 -3.90 11.52 -7.28
C ARG A 77 -4.81 10.33 -7.51
N LEU A 78 -4.41 9.35 -8.32
CA LEU A 78 -5.22 8.17 -8.62
C LEU A 78 -5.59 7.38 -7.35
N VAL A 79 -4.64 7.21 -6.42
CA VAL A 79 -4.90 6.55 -5.13
C VAL A 79 -5.94 7.32 -4.31
N ARG A 80 -5.84 8.66 -4.24
CA ARG A 80 -6.79 9.48 -3.50
C ARG A 80 -8.18 9.46 -4.13
N ASP A 81 -8.25 9.60 -5.44
CA ASP A 81 -9.51 9.58 -6.20
C ASP A 81 -10.22 8.24 -6.01
N PHE A 82 -9.48 7.12 -6.03
CA PHE A 82 -10.04 5.80 -5.75
C PHE A 82 -10.48 5.64 -4.30
N ALA A 83 -9.67 6.11 -3.34
CA ALA A 83 -9.99 6.03 -1.92
C ALA A 83 -11.30 6.78 -1.58
N ALA A 84 -11.61 7.86 -2.28
CA ALA A 84 -12.88 8.57 -2.12
C ALA A 84 -14.08 7.70 -2.52
N LEU A 85 -13.93 6.79 -3.50
CA LEU A 85 -14.98 5.86 -3.92
C LEU A 85 -15.26 4.76 -2.90
N LEU A 86 -14.30 4.45 -2.03
CA LEU A 86 -14.45 3.39 -1.02
C LEU A 86 -15.51 3.70 0.04
N THR A 87 -15.97 4.94 0.13
CA THR A 87 -17.20 5.29 0.86
C THR A 87 -18.38 5.10 -0.09
N PRO A 88 -19.25 4.10 0.13
CA PRO A 88 -20.31 3.80 -0.82
C PRO A 88 -21.29 4.96 -0.97
N ALA A 89 -21.63 5.29 -2.20
CA ALA A 89 -22.57 6.35 -2.54
C ALA A 89 -23.17 6.14 -3.92
N ASP A 90 -24.37 6.65 -4.14
CA ASP A 90 -25.02 6.65 -5.45
C ASP A 90 -24.13 7.37 -6.50
N GLY A 91 -24.06 6.79 -7.70
CA GLY A 91 -23.25 7.31 -8.81
C GLY A 91 -21.74 7.01 -8.71
N ASN A 92 -21.28 6.28 -7.68
CA ASN A 92 -19.88 5.84 -7.61
C ASN A 92 -19.50 4.86 -8.72
N ASP A 93 -20.46 4.14 -9.30
CA ASP A 93 -20.28 3.32 -10.49
C ASP A 93 -19.84 4.16 -11.70
N ALA A 94 -20.50 5.31 -11.95
CA ALA A 94 -20.13 6.22 -13.02
C ALA A 94 -18.76 6.88 -12.74
N LYS A 95 -18.51 7.30 -11.49
CA LYS A 95 -17.21 7.83 -11.08
C LYS A 95 -16.09 6.80 -11.22
N LEU A 96 -16.36 5.51 -10.94
CA LEU A 96 -15.41 4.44 -11.15
C LEU A 96 -15.04 4.28 -12.63
N THR A 97 -16.00 4.43 -13.55
CA THR A 97 -15.73 4.41 -15.00
C THR A 97 -14.80 5.56 -15.43
N VAL A 98 -15.06 6.77 -14.93
CA VAL A 98 -14.19 7.93 -15.16
C VAL A 98 -12.80 7.69 -14.59
N TRP A 99 -12.72 7.12 -13.39
CA TRP A 99 -11.47 6.79 -12.73
C TRP A 99 -10.66 5.76 -13.51
N ILE A 100 -11.27 4.66 -13.96
CA ILE A 100 -10.61 3.63 -14.80
C ILE A 100 -10.10 4.25 -16.11
N THR A 101 -10.90 5.10 -16.75
CA THR A 101 -10.48 5.79 -17.99
C THR A 101 -9.25 6.66 -17.75
N THR A 102 -9.24 7.39 -16.62
CA THR A 102 -8.11 8.24 -16.22
C THR A 102 -6.87 7.41 -15.89
N LEU A 103 -7.04 6.27 -15.22
CA LEU A 103 -5.97 5.32 -14.91
C LEU A 103 -5.31 4.79 -16.18
N ARG A 104 -6.11 4.37 -17.17
CA ARG A 104 -5.63 3.85 -18.45
C ARG A 104 -4.90 4.91 -19.25
N ALA A 105 -5.41 6.14 -19.29
CA ALA A 105 -4.76 7.26 -19.98
C ALA A 105 -3.42 7.67 -19.34
N ALA A 106 -3.28 7.49 -18.01
CA ALA A 106 -2.03 7.72 -17.31
C ALA A 106 -0.95 6.67 -17.62
N ASP A 107 -1.34 5.52 -18.18
CA ASP A 107 -0.49 4.41 -18.62
C ASP A 107 0.64 4.06 -17.64
N LEU A 108 0.26 3.78 -16.39
CA LEU A 108 1.20 3.35 -15.35
C LEU A 108 1.31 1.82 -15.36
N PRO A 109 2.42 1.21 -15.83
CA PRO A 109 2.49 -0.24 -16.07
C PRO A 109 2.26 -1.09 -14.82
N TYR A 110 2.69 -0.59 -13.66
CA TYR A 110 2.52 -1.25 -12.37
C TYR A 110 1.06 -1.25 -11.85
N LEU A 111 0.15 -0.52 -12.49
CA LEU A 111 -1.29 -0.54 -12.18
C LEU A 111 -2.14 -1.32 -13.20
N HIS A 112 -1.57 -1.78 -14.32
CA HIS A 112 -2.32 -2.55 -15.32
C HIS A 112 -2.97 -3.81 -14.75
N GLY A 113 -2.27 -4.51 -13.84
CA GLY A 113 -2.84 -5.68 -13.15
C GLY A 113 -4.04 -5.33 -12.26
N PHE A 114 -4.03 -4.15 -11.63
CA PHE A 114 -5.14 -3.66 -10.82
C PHE A 114 -6.34 -3.28 -11.71
N ASP A 115 -6.11 -2.54 -12.80
CA ASP A 115 -7.15 -2.22 -13.79
C ASP A 115 -7.82 -3.48 -14.35
N ASN A 116 -7.03 -4.47 -14.76
CA ASN A 116 -7.55 -5.73 -15.27
C ASN A 116 -8.41 -6.46 -14.24
N GLY A 117 -8.00 -6.48 -12.97
CA GLY A 117 -8.80 -7.05 -11.89
C GLY A 117 -10.15 -6.34 -11.71
N LEU A 118 -10.14 -5.00 -11.72
CA LEU A 118 -11.38 -4.21 -11.65
C LEU A 118 -12.31 -4.45 -12.85
N ALA A 119 -11.75 -4.67 -14.04
CA ALA A 119 -12.53 -4.94 -15.24
C ALA A 119 -13.18 -6.34 -15.19
N LEU A 120 -12.46 -7.35 -14.70
CA LEU A 120 -12.98 -8.71 -14.55
C LEU A 120 -14.15 -8.77 -13.55
N ASP A 121 -14.03 -8.06 -12.43
CA ASP A 121 -15.04 -8.05 -11.35
C ASP A 121 -15.93 -6.79 -11.39
N ARG A 122 -16.12 -6.17 -12.56
CA ARG A 122 -16.71 -4.83 -12.69
C ARG A 122 -18.06 -4.68 -11.97
N ASP A 123 -18.95 -5.65 -12.11
CA ASP A 123 -20.28 -5.61 -11.50
C ASP A 123 -20.18 -5.70 -9.97
N ALA A 124 -19.33 -6.59 -9.46
CA ALA A 124 -19.11 -6.77 -8.03
C ALA A 124 -18.46 -5.52 -7.41
N VAL A 125 -17.48 -4.91 -8.08
CA VAL A 125 -16.86 -3.66 -7.64
C VAL A 125 -17.90 -2.53 -7.65
N SER A 126 -18.70 -2.40 -8.71
CA SER A 126 -19.73 -1.35 -8.78
C SER A 126 -20.75 -1.48 -7.67
N ALA A 127 -21.18 -2.72 -7.37
CA ALA A 127 -22.06 -2.99 -6.23
C ALA A 127 -21.39 -2.64 -4.89
N ALA A 128 -20.10 -2.99 -4.71
CA ALA A 128 -19.35 -2.68 -3.49
C ALA A 128 -19.18 -1.18 -3.24
N LEU A 129 -19.15 -0.35 -4.29
CA LEU A 129 -18.98 1.10 -4.17
C LEU A 129 -20.30 1.88 -4.16
N THR A 130 -21.44 1.23 -4.39
CA THR A 130 -22.77 1.88 -4.40
C THR A 130 -23.67 1.40 -3.28
N LEU A 131 -23.61 0.12 -2.90
CA LEU A 131 -24.47 -0.45 -1.89
C LEU A 131 -23.90 -0.24 -0.48
N PRO A 132 -24.77 -0.12 0.56
CA PRO A 132 -24.33 -0.02 1.96
C PRO A 132 -23.82 -1.36 2.53
N HIS A 133 -23.81 -2.41 1.72
CA HIS A 133 -23.43 -3.75 2.13
C HIS A 133 -21.91 -3.92 2.10
N HIS A 134 -21.36 -4.47 3.17
CA HIS A 134 -19.93 -4.71 3.32
C HIS A 134 -19.69 -6.13 3.84
N ASN A 135 -18.67 -6.79 3.30
CA ASN A 135 -18.33 -8.16 3.67
C ASN A 135 -17.63 -8.28 5.03
N GLY A 136 -17.48 -7.18 5.79
CA GLY A 136 -16.72 -7.16 7.04
C GLY A 136 -17.19 -8.19 8.07
N ARG A 137 -18.51 -8.34 8.24
CA ARG A 137 -19.07 -9.35 9.16
C ARG A 137 -18.78 -10.78 8.69
N THR A 138 -18.98 -11.05 7.40
CA THR A 138 -18.73 -12.36 6.78
C THR A 138 -17.24 -12.72 6.85
N GLU A 139 -16.35 -11.78 6.55
CA GLU A 139 -14.90 -11.95 6.66
C GLU A 139 -14.47 -12.17 8.11
N GLY A 140 -15.09 -11.49 9.07
CA GLY A 140 -14.86 -11.73 10.50
C GLY A 140 -15.20 -13.18 10.91
N VAL A 141 -16.36 -13.68 10.48
CA VAL A 141 -16.77 -15.07 10.71
C VAL A 141 -15.80 -16.04 10.02
N ASN A 142 -15.48 -15.81 8.75
CA ASN A 142 -14.52 -16.64 8.01
C ASN A 142 -13.14 -16.67 8.68
N THR A 143 -12.66 -15.53 9.17
CA THR A 143 -11.38 -15.41 9.87
C THR A 143 -11.40 -16.18 11.19
N ARG A 144 -12.48 -16.05 11.98
CA ARG A 144 -12.67 -16.83 13.22
C ARG A 144 -12.68 -18.33 12.93
N THR A 145 -13.45 -18.75 11.93
CA THR A 145 -13.52 -20.16 11.52
C THR A 145 -12.15 -20.69 11.06
N LYS A 146 -11.44 -19.94 10.22
CA LYS A 146 -10.06 -20.28 9.79
C LYS A 146 -9.10 -20.36 10.97
N ARG A 147 -9.25 -19.49 11.97
CA ARG A 147 -8.45 -19.53 13.20
C ARG A 147 -8.71 -20.81 13.99
N ILE A 148 -9.97 -21.15 14.26
CA ILE A 148 -10.35 -22.38 14.98
C ILE A 148 -9.81 -23.61 14.22
N MET A 149 -9.96 -23.66 12.89
CA MET A 149 -9.40 -24.76 12.09
C MET A 149 -7.86 -24.87 12.21
N ARG A 150 -7.15 -23.74 12.24
CA ARG A 150 -5.68 -23.68 12.39
C ARG A 150 -5.22 -24.09 13.79
N GLU A 151 -5.95 -23.72 14.84
CA GLU A 151 -5.71 -24.18 16.22
C GLU A 151 -5.83 -25.71 16.34
N MET A 152 -6.61 -26.34 15.44
CA MET A 152 -6.77 -27.80 15.37
C MET A 152 -5.84 -28.47 14.35
N HIS A 153 -4.88 -27.73 13.79
CA HIS A 153 -3.98 -28.21 12.74
C HIS A 153 -4.70 -28.83 11.53
N GLY A 154 -5.95 -28.42 11.26
CA GLY A 154 -6.78 -28.97 10.19
C GLY A 154 -7.24 -30.42 10.40
N ARG A 155 -7.06 -31.01 11.59
CA ARG A 155 -7.35 -32.43 11.87
C ARG A 155 -8.76 -32.69 12.42
N ALA A 156 -9.56 -31.64 12.57
CA ALA A 156 -10.89 -31.72 13.14
C ALA A 156 -11.93 -32.12 12.09
N GLY A 157 -12.72 -33.16 12.37
CA GLY A 157 -13.90 -33.49 11.58
C GLY A 157 -15.01 -32.44 11.72
N PHE A 158 -16.00 -32.48 10.82
CA PHE A 158 -17.07 -31.49 10.76
C PHE A 158 -17.82 -31.32 12.09
N ASP A 159 -18.18 -32.41 12.77
CA ASP A 159 -18.93 -32.36 14.04
C ASP A 159 -18.17 -31.61 15.14
N LEU A 160 -16.86 -31.84 15.22
CA LEU A 160 -15.98 -31.19 16.20
C LEU A 160 -15.77 -29.71 15.86
N LEU A 161 -15.61 -29.38 14.58
CA LEU A 161 -15.56 -27.99 14.12
C LEU A 161 -16.87 -27.25 14.40
N ARG A 162 -18.01 -27.87 14.12
CA ARG A 162 -19.34 -27.32 14.41
C ARG A 162 -19.51 -27.05 15.90
N HIS A 163 -19.15 -28.00 16.76
CA HIS A 163 -19.18 -27.80 18.21
C HIS A 163 -18.32 -26.60 18.63
N ARG A 164 -17.06 -26.53 18.17
CA ARG A 164 -16.17 -25.42 18.54
C ARG A 164 -16.62 -24.06 18.01
N ILE A 165 -17.22 -23.99 16.83
CA ILE A 165 -17.68 -22.72 16.25
C ILE A 165 -18.93 -22.20 16.96
N LEU A 166 -19.86 -23.09 17.35
CA LEU A 166 -21.13 -22.74 17.97
C LEU A 166 -21.05 -22.52 19.49
N LEU A 167 -20.06 -23.12 20.17
CA LEU A 167 -19.92 -23.08 21.64
C LEU A 167 -18.82 -22.12 22.13
N HIS A 168 -18.07 -21.49 21.23
CA HIS A 168 -17.15 -20.38 21.55
C HIS A 168 -17.88 -19.05 21.55
#